data_AF-A0A7J4LBU1-F1
#
_entry.id   AF-A0A7J4LBU1-F1
#
_cell.length_a   1.000
_cell.length_b   1.000
_cell.length_c   1.000
_cell.angle_alpha   90.00
_cell.angle_beta   90.00
_cell.angle_gamma   90.00
#
_symmetry.space_group_name_H-M   'P 1'
#
loop_
_entity.id
_entity.type
_entity.pdbx_description
1 polymer ?
#
loop_
_entity_poly.entity_id
_entity_poly.type
_entity_poly.pdbx_seq_one_letter_code
_entity_poly.pdbx_strand_id
1 'polypeptide(L)'
;DCYACEEVCPVYGVTEQYSPNHKIKIALKLLNAEIPSNEEIEDIYACMRCGACEQRCSQKIQIAEIVRLSRKKIADMGLMPDTHRKIIENIQDKGISLNRERTERNNWIENDNITLNLNAKYVYLTGCFASVMNSNIAKSTAKIFDEANVDFTVLGDKEVCCGVFALDNGMDEVVIESVEKI
;
A
#
# COMPACT_ATOMS: atom_id res chain seq x y z
N ASP A 1 28.73 7.40 -3.81
CA ASP A 1 28.61 5.97 -3.46
C ASP A 1 29.17 5.70 -2.07
N CYS A 2 28.32 5.75 -1.03
CA CYS A 2 28.70 5.47 0.37
C CYS A 2 28.09 4.16 0.94
N TYR A 3 27.17 3.52 0.22
CA TYR A 3 26.60 2.20 0.52
C TYR A 3 25.87 2.00 1.86
N ALA A 4 25.76 3.04 2.70
CA ALA A 4 25.08 2.96 4.00
C ALA A 4 23.61 2.50 3.92
N CYS A 5 22.93 2.76 2.80
CA CYS A 5 21.55 2.31 2.57
C CYS A 5 21.42 0.80 2.38
N GLU A 6 22.48 0.11 1.90
CA GLU A 6 22.50 -1.34 1.69
C GLU A 6 22.58 -2.09 3.02
N GLU A 7 23.36 -1.57 3.97
CA GLU A 7 23.55 -2.17 5.32
C GLU A 7 22.23 -2.37 6.08
N VAL A 8 21.22 -1.54 5.79
CA VAL A 8 19.92 -1.52 6.49
C VAL A 8 18.77 -1.99 5.61
N CYS A 9 19.03 -2.36 4.35
CA CYS A 9 17.98 -2.78 3.43
C CYS A 9 17.65 -4.26 3.67
N PRO A 10 16.41 -4.60 4.08
CA PRO A 10 16.05 -6.00 4.34
C PRO A 10 16.02 -6.84 3.05
N VAL A 11 15.73 -6.22 1.90
CA VAL A 11 15.69 -6.91 0.60
C VAL A 11 17.10 -7.26 0.15
N TYR A 12 18.00 -6.26 0.13
CA TYR A 12 19.39 -6.46 -0.26
C TYR A 12 20.11 -7.42 0.70
N GLY A 13 19.87 -7.30 2.01
CA GLY A 13 20.48 -8.19 3.01
C GLY A 13 20.13 -9.68 2.86
N VAL A 14 19.04 -10.01 2.14
CA VAL A 14 18.64 -11.40 1.86
C VAL A 14 19.03 -11.84 0.46
N THR A 15 18.88 -10.95 -0.52
CA THR A 15 19.02 -11.31 -1.94
C THR A 15 20.40 -11.01 -2.52
N GLU A 16 21.17 -10.12 -1.89
CA GLU A 16 22.35 -9.47 -2.46
C GLU A 16 22.08 -8.80 -3.84
N GLN A 17 20.80 -8.60 -4.15
CA GLN A 17 20.26 -7.99 -5.36
C GLN A 17 19.34 -6.84 -4.96
N TYR A 18 18.93 -6.03 -5.94
CA TYR A 18 17.98 -4.93 -5.71
C TYR A 18 18.48 -3.86 -4.73
N SER A 19 19.76 -3.52 -4.84
CA SER A 19 20.43 -2.52 -4.00
C SER A 19 19.69 -1.17 -4.03
N PRO A 20 19.49 -0.51 -2.88
CA PRO A 20 18.96 0.85 -2.85
C PRO A 20 19.78 1.86 -3.66
N ASN A 21 21.10 1.69 -3.78
CA ASN A 21 21.91 2.56 -4.66
C ASN A 21 21.60 2.31 -6.13
N HIS A 22 21.36 1.07 -6.52
CA HIS A 22 20.98 0.75 -7.89
C HIS A 22 19.64 1.40 -8.26
N LYS A 23 18.67 1.42 -7.33
CA LYS A 23 17.39 2.14 -7.51
C LYS A 23 17.57 3.62 -7.82
N ILE A 24 18.56 4.29 -7.21
CA ILE A 24 18.88 5.70 -7.53
C ILE A 24 19.40 5.82 -8.97
N LYS A 25 20.25 4.89 -9.42
CA LYS A 25 20.78 4.88 -10.80
C LYS A 25 19.66 4.62 -11.82
N ILE A 26 18.76 3.70 -11.52
CA ILE A 26 17.57 3.43 -12.36
C ILE A 26 16.68 4.69 -12.41
N ALA A 27 16.47 5.38 -11.29
CA ALA A 27 15.71 6.63 -11.28
C ALA A 27 16.35 7.71 -12.18
N LEU A 28 17.68 7.84 -12.19
CA LEU A 28 18.38 8.76 -13.09
C LEU A 28 18.16 8.41 -14.57
N LYS A 29 18.19 7.11 -14.93
CA LYS A 29 17.85 6.65 -16.29
C LYS A 29 16.41 7.02 -16.67
N LEU A 30 15.45 6.79 -15.77
CA LEU A 30 14.04 7.15 -15.98
C LEU A 30 13.85 8.66 -16.18
N LEU A 31 14.61 9.50 -15.47
CA LEU A 31 14.60 10.96 -15.65
C LEU A 31 15.13 11.38 -17.02
N ASN A 32 16.05 10.61 -17.61
CA ASN A 32 16.56 10.81 -18.96
C ASN A 32 15.66 10.18 -20.05
N ALA A 33 14.46 9.73 -19.69
CA ALA A 33 13.53 9.02 -20.57
C ALA A 33 14.11 7.74 -21.20
N GLU A 34 15.09 7.11 -20.54
CA GLU A 34 15.58 5.80 -20.92
C GLU A 34 14.59 4.71 -20.50
N ILE A 35 14.45 3.68 -21.33
CA ILE A 35 13.57 2.54 -21.06
C ILE A 35 14.33 1.57 -20.13
N PRO A 36 13.81 1.28 -18.93
CA PRO A 36 14.45 0.33 -18.02
C PRO A 36 14.32 -1.11 -18.54
N SER A 37 15.29 -1.95 -18.21
CA SER A 37 15.18 -3.40 -18.43
C SER A 37 14.13 -4.03 -17.49
N ASN A 38 13.71 -5.26 -17.78
CA ASN A 38 12.81 -6.00 -16.88
C ASN A 38 13.43 -6.20 -15.48
N GLU A 39 14.74 -6.45 -15.40
CA GLU A 39 15.45 -6.60 -14.12
C GLU A 39 15.46 -5.28 -13.33
N GLU A 40 15.60 -4.13 -14.00
CA GLU A 40 15.54 -2.81 -13.36
C GLU A 40 14.11 -2.48 -12.88
N ILE A 41 13.09 -2.92 -13.62
CA ILE A 41 11.70 -2.81 -13.17
C ILE A 41 11.51 -3.67 -11.92
N GLU A 42 11.92 -4.94 -11.94
CA GLU A 42 11.88 -5.83 -10.77
C GLU A 42 12.60 -5.23 -9.57
N ASP A 43 13.75 -4.58 -9.78
CA ASP A 43 14.50 -3.87 -8.75
C ASP A 43 13.67 -2.75 -8.09
N ILE A 44 13.08 -1.86 -8.88
CA ILE A 44 12.22 -0.79 -8.35
C ILE A 44 11.01 -1.36 -7.59
N TYR A 45 10.39 -2.43 -8.10
CA TYR A 45 9.21 -3.04 -7.49
C TYR A 45 9.52 -3.91 -6.26
N ALA A 46 10.74 -4.44 -6.12
CA ALA A 46 11.18 -5.18 -4.93
C ALA A 46 11.28 -4.30 -3.66
N CYS A 47 11.33 -2.97 -3.80
CA CYS A 47 11.43 -2.07 -2.66
C CYS A 47 10.15 -2.02 -1.83
N MET A 48 10.22 -2.40 -0.54
CA MET A 48 9.08 -2.30 0.38
C MET A 48 8.79 -0.87 0.88
N ARG A 49 9.59 0.12 0.46
CA ARG A 49 9.49 1.52 0.90
C ARG A 49 9.41 1.72 2.43
N CYS A 50 10.13 0.89 3.20
CA CYS A 50 10.12 0.95 4.67
C CYS A 50 10.82 2.18 5.29
N GLY A 51 11.58 2.95 4.49
CA GLY A 51 12.28 4.16 4.96
C GLY A 51 13.57 3.93 5.76
N ALA A 52 13.97 2.67 6.03
CA ALA A 52 15.18 2.38 6.81
C ALA A 52 16.46 3.00 6.21
N CYS A 53 16.59 2.97 4.88
CA CYS A 53 17.71 3.57 4.17
C CYS A 53 17.79 5.10 4.34
N GLU A 54 16.64 5.77 4.45
CA GLU A 54 16.59 7.23 4.62
C GLU A 54 17.04 7.63 6.03
N GLN A 55 16.62 6.88 7.05
CA GLN A 55 17.05 7.08 8.44
C GLN A 55 18.57 6.93 8.61
N ARG A 56 19.17 6.02 7.83
CA ARG A 56 20.61 5.77 7.83
C ARG A 56 21.40 6.80 7.00
N CYS A 57 20.75 7.53 6.10
CA CYS A 57 21.43 8.36 5.11
C CYS A 57 21.90 9.71 5.69
N SER A 58 23.22 9.88 5.81
CA SER A 58 23.81 11.17 6.24
C SER A 58 23.54 12.32 5.27
N GLN A 59 23.24 12.02 4.00
CA GLN A 59 22.94 13.00 2.95
C GLN A 59 21.44 13.26 2.80
N LYS A 60 20.58 12.61 3.61
CA LYS A 60 19.11 12.78 3.58
C LYS A 60 18.48 12.50 2.21
N ILE A 61 19.00 11.50 1.49
CA ILE A 61 18.41 11.05 0.22
C ILE A 61 17.11 10.30 0.53
N GLN A 62 16.01 10.75 -0.08
CA GLN A 62 14.67 10.18 0.10
C GLN A 62 14.43 9.03 -0.89
N ILE A 63 15.12 7.90 -0.70
CA ILE A 63 15.07 6.76 -1.62
C ILE A 63 13.66 6.18 -1.73
N ALA A 64 12.87 6.16 -0.66
CA ALA A 64 11.51 5.65 -0.71
C ALA A 64 10.64 6.50 -1.64
N GLU A 65 10.80 7.82 -1.62
CA GLU A 65 10.07 8.71 -2.53
C GLU A 65 10.59 8.60 -3.97
N ILE A 66 11.91 8.50 -4.16
CA ILE A 66 12.51 8.23 -5.47
C ILE A 66 11.90 6.96 -6.08
N VAL A 67 11.77 5.88 -5.30
CA VAL A 67 11.13 4.64 -5.77
C VAL A 67 9.67 4.85 -6.17
N ARG A 68 8.89 5.60 -5.39
CA ARG A 68 7.48 5.90 -5.73
C ARG A 68 7.37 6.61 -7.08
N LEU A 69 8.19 7.63 -7.28
CA LEU A 69 8.23 8.41 -8.51
C LEU A 69 8.74 7.56 -9.69
N SER A 70 9.71 6.68 -9.47
CA SER A 70 10.15 5.70 -10.46
C SER A 70 9.03 4.75 -10.87
N ARG A 71 8.25 4.22 -9.91
CA ARG A 71 7.07 3.38 -10.21
C ARG A 71 6.04 4.13 -11.04
N LYS A 72 5.78 5.41 -10.72
CA LYS A 72 4.92 6.26 -11.55
C LYS A 72 5.44 6.37 -12.98
N LYS A 73 6.74 6.64 -13.17
CA LYS A 73 7.32 6.71 -14.52
C LYS A 73 7.25 5.40 -15.28
N ILE A 74 7.48 4.27 -14.61
CA ILE A 74 7.33 2.94 -15.20
C ILE A 74 5.86 2.67 -15.58
N ALA A 75 4.91 3.08 -14.73
CA ALA A 75 3.48 2.98 -15.02
C ALA A 75 3.06 3.84 -16.21
N ASP A 76 3.52 5.10 -16.29
CA ASP A 76 3.27 6.02 -17.41
C ASP A 76 3.77 5.44 -18.74
N MET A 77 4.87 4.66 -18.71
CA MET A 77 5.42 3.93 -19.86
C MET A 77 4.65 2.66 -20.21
N GLY A 78 3.63 2.28 -19.44
CA GLY A 78 2.86 1.03 -19.62
C GLY A 78 3.57 -0.22 -19.11
N LEU A 79 4.70 -0.07 -18.40
CA LEU A 79 5.61 -1.15 -18.00
C LEU A 79 5.38 -1.66 -16.57
N MET A 80 4.26 -1.27 -15.93
CA MET A 80 3.89 -1.77 -14.61
C MET A 80 3.72 -3.31 -14.63
N PRO A 81 4.24 -4.05 -13.62
CA PRO A 81 4.02 -5.48 -13.51
C PRO A 81 2.53 -5.84 -13.44
N ASP A 82 2.13 -6.88 -14.17
CA ASP A 82 0.72 -7.32 -14.26
C ASP A 82 0.10 -7.67 -12.91
N THR A 83 0.91 -8.17 -11.97
CA THR A 83 0.44 -8.47 -10.61
C THR A 83 -0.02 -7.22 -9.88
N HIS A 84 0.66 -6.09 -10.07
CA HIS A 84 0.31 -4.81 -9.47
C HIS A 84 -0.91 -4.19 -10.18
N ARG A 85 -0.93 -4.26 -11.51
CA ARG A 85 -2.06 -3.82 -12.34
C ARG A 85 -3.37 -4.48 -11.90
N LYS A 86 -3.38 -5.82 -11.75
CA LYS A 86 -4.56 -6.58 -11.29
C LYS A 86 -5.05 -6.18 -9.91
N ILE A 87 -4.15 -5.81 -8.99
CA ILE A 87 -4.56 -5.32 -7.66
C ILE A 87 -5.26 -3.96 -7.80
N ILE A 88 -4.74 -3.07 -8.65
CA ILE A 88 -5.33 -1.76 -8.91
C ILE A 88 -6.69 -1.90 -9.61
N GLU A 89 -6.82 -2.81 -10.57
CA GLU A 89 -8.11 -3.13 -11.21
C GLU A 89 -9.14 -3.61 -10.16
N ASN A 90 -8.77 -4.49 -9.23
CA ASN A 90 -9.66 -4.88 -8.12
C ASN A 90 -10.08 -3.67 -7.25
N ILE A 91 -9.16 -2.72 -7.00
CA ILE A 91 -9.48 -1.50 -6.26
C ILE A 91 -10.52 -0.67 -7.01
N GLN A 92 -10.35 -0.49 -8.31
CA GLN A 92 -11.25 0.32 -9.15
C GLN A 92 -12.63 -0.33 -9.30
N ASP A 93 -12.63 -1.62 -9.64
CA ASP A 93 -13.83 -2.37 -10.02
C ASP A 93 -14.63 -2.83 -8.80
N LYS A 94 -13.93 -3.36 -7.79
CA LYS A 94 -14.56 -3.99 -6.62
C LYS A 94 -14.48 -3.15 -5.36
N GLY A 95 -13.68 -2.08 -5.34
CA GLY A 95 -13.46 -1.28 -4.14
C GLY A 95 -12.67 -2.02 -3.06
N ILE A 96 -11.89 -3.04 -3.41
CA ILE A 96 -11.08 -3.83 -2.48
C ILE A 96 -9.77 -4.25 -3.15
N SER A 97 -8.65 -4.19 -2.42
CA SER A 97 -7.32 -4.53 -2.97
C SER A 97 -7.03 -6.03 -3.03
N LEU A 98 -8.02 -6.87 -2.73
CA LEU A 98 -7.89 -8.32 -2.65
C LEU A 98 -8.67 -8.94 -3.79
N ASN A 99 -8.25 -10.11 -4.25
CA ASN A 99 -9.06 -10.93 -5.16
C ASN A 99 -10.20 -11.62 -4.39
N ARG A 100 -11.11 -10.80 -3.83
CA ARG A 100 -12.20 -11.13 -2.91
C ARG A 100 -13.36 -10.18 -3.15
N GLU A 101 -14.50 -10.45 -2.53
CA GLU A 101 -15.68 -9.61 -2.64
C GLU A 101 -15.76 -8.59 -1.50
N ARG A 102 -16.17 -7.35 -1.82
CA ARG A 102 -16.27 -6.25 -0.84
C ARG A 102 -17.27 -6.57 0.28
N THR A 103 -18.28 -7.38 -0.02
CA THR A 103 -19.29 -7.84 0.95
C THR A 103 -18.70 -8.72 2.05
N GLU A 104 -17.56 -9.38 1.82
CA GLU A 104 -16.86 -10.18 2.85
C GLU A 104 -16.42 -9.32 4.06
N ARG A 105 -16.42 -7.99 3.94
CA ARG A 105 -16.16 -7.07 5.05
C ARG A 105 -17.18 -7.17 6.19
N ASN A 106 -18.40 -7.66 5.92
CA ASN A 106 -19.41 -7.84 6.96
C ASN A 106 -19.18 -9.10 7.81
N ASN A 107 -18.43 -10.08 7.30
CA ASN A 107 -18.26 -11.39 7.94
C ASN A 107 -17.76 -11.29 9.38
N TRP A 108 -16.81 -10.40 9.67
CA TRP A 108 -16.26 -10.29 11.03
C TRP A 108 -17.21 -9.59 12.02
N ILE A 109 -18.14 -8.77 11.51
CA ILE A 109 -19.17 -8.08 12.28
C ILE A 109 -20.28 -9.08 12.65
N GLU A 110 -20.76 -9.81 11.64
CA GLU A 110 -21.85 -10.78 11.76
C GLU A 110 -21.47 -11.98 12.62
N ASN A 111 -20.27 -12.55 12.40
CA ASN A 111 -19.81 -13.73 13.13
C ASN A 111 -19.66 -13.49 14.64
N ASP A 112 -19.40 -12.25 15.06
CA ASP A 112 -19.20 -11.88 16.46
C ASP A 112 -20.42 -11.12 17.05
N ASN A 113 -21.53 -11.01 16.28
CA ASN A 113 -22.75 -10.32 16.67
C ASN A 113 -22.52 -8.88 17.17
N ILE A 114 -21.60 -8.15 16.54
CA ILE A 114 -21.29 -6.78 16.91
C ILE A 114 -22.47 -5.89 16.55
N THR A 115 -23.08 -5.24 17.54
CA THR A 115 -24.18 -4.29 17.32
C THR A 115 -23.62 -2.91 17.04
N LEU A 116 -23.93 -2.37 15.87
CA LEU A 116 -23.41 -1.07 15.43
C LEU A 116 -24.38 0.07 15.77
N ASN A 117 -23.86 1.11 16.40
CA ASN A 117 -24.56 2.40 16.49
C ASN A 117 -24.35 3.17 15.18
N LEU A 118 -25.33 3.15 14.27
CA LEU A 118 -25.20 3.87 12.98
C LEU A 118 -25.08 5.40 13.13
N ASN A 119 -25.40 5.95 14.31
CA ASN A 119 -25.25 7.38 14.63
C ASN A 119 -24.00 7.67 15.48
N ALA A 120 -23.06 6.72 15.56
CA ALA A 120 -21.84 6.90 16.33
C ALA A 120 -21.02 8.10 15.84
N LYS A 121 -20.32 8.75 16.77
CA LYS A 121 -19.46 9.90 16.48
C LYS A 121 -18.28 9.57 15.56
N TYR A 122 -17.76 8.34 15.62
CA TYR A 122 -16.58 7.92 14.86
C TYR A 122 -16.86 6.74 13.94
N VAL A 123 -16.14 6.69 12.82
CA VAL A 123 -16.14 5.55 11.90
C VAL A 123 -14.77 4.88 11.94
N TYR A 124 -14.74 3.59 12.26
CA TYR A 124 -13.54 2.78 12.15
C TYR A 124 -13.42 2.22 10.72
N LEU A 125 -12.57 2.87 9.92
CA LEU A 125 -12.15 2.36 8.61
C LEU A 125 -11.22 1.16 8.83
N THR A 126 -11.77 -0.04 8.65
CA THR A 126 -11.11 -1.29 9.02
C THR A 126 -10.03 -1.66 8.00
N GLY A 127 -10.23 -1.28 6.73
CA GLY A 127 -9.34 -1.59 5.62
C GLY A 127 -9.44 -3.04 5.15
N CYS A 128 -9.13 -3.26 3.87
CA CYS A 128 -9.29 -4.56 3.21
C CYS A 128 -8.59 -5.71 3.96
N PHE A 129 -7.39 -5.43 4.49
CA PHE A 129 -6.55 -6.44 5.10
C PHE A 129 -7.09 -6.90 6.46
N ALA A 130 -7.42 -5.98 7.36
CA ALA A 130 -7.92 -6.35 8.67
C ALA A 130 -9.36 -6.88 8.59
N SER A 131 -10.24 -6.32 7.74
CA SER A 131 -11.63 -6.78 7.69
C SER A 131 -11.80 -8.15 7.01
N VAL A 132 -10.97 -8.48 6.01
CA VAL A 132 -11.15 -9.70 5.19
C VAL A 132 -10.08 -10.76 5.45
N MET A 133 -8.80 -10.39 5.51
CA MET A 133 -7.70 -11.38 5.65
C MET A 133 -7.35 -11.69 7.10
N ASN A 134 -7.40 -10.68 7.97
CA ASN A 134 -6.93 -10.78 9.36
C ASN A 134 -7.98 -10.21 10.32
N SER A 135 -9.20 -10.74 10.27
CA SER A 135 -10.36 -10.27 11.04
C SER A 135 -10.11 -10.20 12.55
N ASN A 136 -9.18 -10.99 13.10
CA ASN A 136 -8.77 -10.88 14.50
C ASN A 136 -8.22 -9.50 14.87
N ILE A 137 -7.56 -8.79 13.92
CA ILE A 137 -7.08 -7.42 14.13
C ILE A 137 -8.26 -6.46 14.26
N ALA A 138 -9.23 -6.55 13.34
CA ALA A 138 -10.45 -5.73 13.38
C ALA A 138 -11.23 -5.95 14.68
N LYS A 139 -11.45 -7.23 15.05
CA LYS A 139 -12.13 -7.64 16.28
C LYS A 139 -11.43 -7.14 17.54
N SER A 140 -10.10 -7.29 17.60
CA SER A 140 -9.33 -6.83 18.75
C SER A 140 -9.36 -5.31 18.88
N THR A 141 -9.32 -4.59 17.75
CA THR A 141 -9.44 -3.14 17.73
C THR A 141 -10.83 -2.68 18.21
N ALA A 142 -11.90 -3.31 17.74
CA ALA A 142 -13.27 -3.05 18.19
C ALA A 142 -13.42 -3.28 19.71
N LYS A 143 -12.88 -4.38 20.25
CA LYS A 143 -12.88 -4.65 21.69
C LYS A 143 -12.16 -3.56 22.50
N ILE A 144 -11.04 -3.05 21.99
CA ILE A 144 -10.32 -1.94 22.65
C ILE A 144 -11.18 -0.68 22.64
N PHE A 145 -11.88 -0.39 21.54
CA PHE A 145 -12.78 0.76 21.45
C PHE A 145 -13.97 0.65 22.41
N ASP A 146 -14.58 -0.53 22.53
CA ASP A 146 -15.66 -0.79 23.47
C ASP A 146 -15.19 -0.58 24.92
N GLU A 147 -14.05 -1.17 25.31
CA GLU A 147 -13.49 -1.00 26.66
C GLU A 147 -13.10 0.45 26.95
N ALA A 148 -12.65 1.18 25.92
CA ALA A 148 -12.33 2.60 26.01
C ALA A 148 -13.57 3.52 25.91
N ASN A 149 -14.78 2.97 25.79
CA ASN A 149 -16.04 3.71 25.60
C ASN A 149 -15.98 4.68 24.42
N VAL A 150 -15.32 4.30 23.33
CA VAL A 150 -15.33 5.05 22.08
C VAL A 150 -16.69 4.85 21.41
N ASP A 151 -17.38 5.93 21.08
CA ASP A 151 -18.63 5.87 20.31
C ASP A 151 -18.30 5.72 18.82
N PHE A 152 -18.14 4.47 18.36
CA PHE A 152 -17.77 4.15 16.98
C PHE A 152 -18.77 3.26 16.26
N THR A 153 -18.69 3.31 14.92
CA THR A 153 -19.34 2.38 13.99
C THR A 153 -18.36 1.94 12.92
N VAL A 154 -18.77 1.03 12.04
CA VAL A 154 -18.01 0.60 10.87
C VAL A 154 -18.90 0.69 9.63
N LEU A 155 -18.27 0.85 8.46
CA LEU A 155 -18.99 0.95 7.19
C LEU A 155 -19.37 -0.43 6.61
N GLY A 156 -18.73 -1.51 7.07
CA GLY A 156 -18.96 -2.85 6.55
C GLY A 156 -18.66 -2.92 5.05
N ASP A 157 -19.59 -3.46 4.27
CA ASP A 157 -19.54 -3.58 2.81
C ASP A 157 -19.65 -2.24 2.06
N LYS A 158 -19.98 -1.13 2.74
CA LYS A 158 -19.88 0.22 2.17
C LYS A 158 -18.45 0.77 2.17
N GLU A 159 -17.54 0.16 2.95
CA GLU A 159 -16.15 0.60 2.96
C GLU A 159 -15.44 0.25 1.65
N VAL A 160 -14.89 1.26 0.98
CA VAL A 160 -14.01 1.08 -0.18
C VAL A 160 -12.54 1.09 0.23
N CYS A 161 -11.68 0.57 -0.64
CA CYS A 161 -10.23 0.59 -0.45
C CYS A 161 -9.73 2.04 -0.32
N CYS A 162 -8.76 2.29 0.56
CA CYS A 162 -8.15 3.61 0.71
C CYS A 162 -7.25 4.03 -0.48
N GLY A 163 -7.05 3.17 -1.47
CA GLY A 163 -6.25 3.47 -2.66
C GLY A 163 -4.73 3.53 -2.42
N VAL A 164 -4.23 3.31 -1.20
CA VAL A 164 -2.80 3.46 -0.87
C VAL A 164 -1.88 2.60 -1.75
N PHE A 165 -2.33 1.39 -2.12
CA PHE A 165 -1.57 0.54 -3.02
C PHE A 165 -1.45 1.15 -4.42
N ALA A 166 -2.50 1.79 -4.93
CA ALA A 166 -2.48 2.47 -6.22
C ALA A 166 -1.54 3.69 -6.19
N LEU A 167 -1.63 4.50 -5.12
CA LEU A 167 -0.74 5.64 -4.86
C LEU A 167 0.74 5.23 -4.86
N ASP A 168 1.06 4.13 -4.17
CA ASP A 168 2.43 3.61 -4.06
C ASP A 168 2.99 3.09 -5.39
N ASN A 169 2.11 2.87 -6.37
CA ASN A 169 2.43 2.40 -7.71
C ASN A 169 2.18 3.46 -8.80
N GLY A 170 1.97 4.72 -8.39
CA GLY A 170 1.91 5.88 -9.28
C GLY A 170 0.55 6.17 -9.91
N MET A 171 -0.50 5.47 -9.46
CA MET A 171 -1.88 5.61 -9.92
C MET A 171 -2.67 6.48 -8.94
N ASP A 172 -2.29 7.76 -8.90
CA ASP A 172 -2.73 8.73 -7.90
C ASP A 172 -4.24 9.01 -8.03
N GLU A 173 -4.76 9.02 -9.26
CA GLU A 173 -6.16 9.23 -9.60
C GLU A 173 -7.11 8.20 -8.95
N VAL A 174 -6.64 6.96 -8.78
CA VAL A 174 -7.42 5.87 -8.17
C VAL A 174 -7.73 6.18 -6.70
N VAL A 175 -6.87 6.94 -6.02
CA VAL A 175 -7.11 7.38 -4.64
C VAL A 175 -8.29 8.33 -4.59
N ILE A 176 -8.32 9.31 -5.50
CA ILE A 176 -9.39 10.32 -5.57
C ILE A 176 -10.72 9.63 -5.84
N GLU A 177 -10.76 8.76 -6.85
CA GLU A 177 -11.95 7.96 -7.19
C GLU A 177 -12.42 7.07 -6.03
N SER A 178 -11.50 6.58 -5.21
CA SER A 178 -11.84 5.76 -4.05
C SER A 178 -12.47 6.60 -2.94
N VAL A 179 -11.93 7.79 -2.66
CA VAL A 179 -12.47 8.69 -1.63
C VAL A 179 -13.87 9.20 -2.01
N GLU A 180 -14.13 9.47 -3.28
CA GLU A 180 -15.44 9.92 -3.77
C GLU A 180 -16.54 8.86 -3.68
N LYS A 181 -16.19 7.59 -3.44
CA LYS A 181 -17.14 6.47 -3.31
C LYS A 181 -17.60 6.22 -1.86
N ILE A 182 -17.02 6.91 -0.86
CA ILE A 182 -17.37 6.81 0.57
C ILE A 182 -18.46 7.83 0.91
#